data_AF-A0A1W9VJT6-F1
#
_entry.id   AF-A0A1W9VJT6-F1
#
_cell.length_a   1.000
_cell.length_b   1.000
_cell.length_c   1.000
_cell.angle_alpha   90.00
_cell.angle_beta   90.00
_cell.angle_gamma   90.00
#
_symmetry.space_group_name_H-M   'P 1'
#
loop_
_entity.id
_entity.type
_entity.pdbx_description
1 polymer ?
#
loop_
_entity_poly.entity_id
_entity_poly.type
_entity_poly.pdbx_seq_one_letter_code
_entity_poly.pdbx_strand_id
1 'polypeptide(L)'
;MNQKERIIYYMKRVFIIYLFISISAHLFSEPPFVEIYKTHDDGLYGRSEGRDIILSLKESVFKKSETLNVKDDENFLTAVVLDSKIEEKLSSLFKNKTTIQMGYIKLSKENNIYTVNDDNIFLSFSFSLEKPQSDLLEIIDKYYMNSPMYNKIVSDHYNANYVIRIHSAENILRSEAREITYDEAIVMATIIGDKDQWLWGIHDGSDYLKELLFD
;
A
#
# COMPACT_ATOMS: atom_id res chain seq x y z
N MET A 1 29.34 28.78 -44.87
CA MET A 1 28.91 27.51 -44.26
C MET A 1 28.31 26.61 -45.34
N ASN A 2 28.98 25.50 -45.64
CA ASN A 2 28.57 24.51 -46.64
C ASN A 2 27.27 23.81 -46.18
N GLN A 3 26.45 23.33 -47.12
CA GLN A 3 25.24 22.54 -46.87
C GLN A 3 25.46 21.39 -45.86
N LYS A 4 26.62 20.72 -45.89
CA LYS A 4 26.98 19.68 -44.90
C LYS A 4 27.08 20.23 -43.47
N GLU A 5 27.70 21.40 -43.29
CA GLU A 5 27.85 22.03 -41.96
C GLU A 5 26.50 22.51 -41.41
N ARG A 6 25.59 22.98 -42.28
CA ARG A 6 24.20 23.31 -41.89
C ARG A 6 23.46 22.08 -41.37
N ILE A 7 23.54 20.95 -42.07
CA ILE A 7 22.86 19.71 -41.66
C ILE A 7 23.37 19.24 -40.29
N ILE A 8 24.69 19.22 -40.09
CA ILE A 8 25.29 18.82 -38.80
C ILE A 8 24.85 19.74 -37.67
N TYR A 9 24.80 21.06 -37.92
CA TYR A 9 24.35 22.04 -36.93
C TYR A 9 22.87 21.83 -36.53
N TYR A 10 21.98 21.60 -37.50
CA TYR A 10 20.57 21.32 -37.21
C TYR A 10 20.39 19.99 -36.47
N MET A 11 21.11 18.93 -36.86
CA MET A 11 21.06 17.63 -36.17
C MET A 11 21.52 17.74 -34.71
N LYS A 12 22.59 18.50 -34.42
CA LYS A 12 23.06 18.74 -33.05
C LYS A 12 22.01 19.47 -32.21
N ARG A 13 21.34 20.49 -32.77
CA ARG A 13 20.27 21.22 -32.08
C ARG A 13 19.06 20.35 -31.79
N VAL A 14 18.62 19.55 -32.76
CA VAL A 14 17.49 18.61 -32.57
C VAL A 14 17.81 17.57 -31.50
N PHE A 15 19.04 17.01 -31.53
CA PHE A 15 19.49 16.06 -30.51
C PHE A 15 19.51 16.68 -29.10
N ILE A 16 20.00 17.91 -28.95
CA ILE A 16 20.01 18.62 -27.66
C ILE A 16 18.57 18.84 -27.17
N ILE A 17 17.65 19.28 -28.03
CA ILE A 17 16.24 19.46 -27.66
C ILE A 17 15.63 18.13 -27.20
N TYR A 18 15.89 17.02 -27.91
CA TYR A 18 15.39 15.70 -27.53
C TYR A 18 15.98 15.21 -26.20
N LEU A 19 17.26 15.48 -25.95
CA LEU A 19 17.93 15.19 -24.68
C LEU A 19 17.29 15.99 -23.52
N PHE A 20 17.02 17.27 -23.73
CA PHE A 20 16.34 18.10 -22.72
C PHE A 20 14.90 17.63 -22.46
N ILE A 21 14.17 17.23 -23.50
CA ILE A 21 12.80 16.70 -23.35
C ILE A 21 12.81 15.37 -22.58
N SER A 22 13.75 14.46 -22.87
CA SER A 22 13.84 13.16 -22.20
C SER A 22 14.30 13.27 -20.75
N ILE A 23 15.26 14.15 -20.44
CA ILE A 23 15.66 14.44 -19.04
C ILE A 23 14.50 15.07 -18.27
N SER A 24 13.77 16.01 -18.90
CA SER A 24 12.60 16.62 -18.26
C SER A 24 11.51 15.59 -17.97
N ALA A 25 11.21 14.69 -18.92
CA ALA A 25 10.20 13.65 -18.73
C ALA A 25 10.53 12.71 -17.56
N HIS A 26 11.83 12.38 -17.35
CA HIS A 26 12.26 11.57 -16.22
C HIS A 26 12.24 12.33 -14.88
N LEU A 27 12.52 13.62 -14.88
CA LEU A 27 12.53 14.43 -13.66
C LEU A 27 11.13 14.78 -13.14
N PHE A 28 10.09 14.72 -13.97
CA PHE A 28 8.72 15.10 -13.60
C PHE A 28 7.77 13.94 -13.31
N SER A 29 8.23 12.69 -13.38
CA SER A 29 7.42 11.53 -13.00
C SER A 29 7.72 11.13 -11.55
N GLU A 30 7.05 11.77 -10.59
CA GLU A 30 7.01 11.28 -9.21
C GLU A 30 6.46 9.84 -9.20
N PRO A 31 7.13 8.89 -8.52
CA PRO A 31 6.62 7.54 -8.39
C PRO A 31 5.25 7.57 -7.67
N PRO A 32 4.38 6.59 -7.94
CA PRO A 32 3.14 6.46 -7.19
C PRO A 32 3.44 6.22 -5.72
N PHE A 33 2.58 6.74 -4.86
CA PHE A 33 2.67 6.52 -3.42
C PHE A 33 2.18 5.11 -3.04
N VAL A 34 1.16 4.64 -3.76
CA VAL A 34 0.57 3.31 -3.63
C VAL A 34 -0.03 2.88 -4.95
N GLU A 35 0.07 1.59 -5.25
CA GLU A 35 -0.57 0.97 -6.40
C GLU A 35 -1.36 -0.26 -5.93
N ILE A 36 -2.55 -0.47 -6.49
CA ILE A 36 -3.36 -1.66 -6.21
C ILE A 36 -3.90 -2.24 -7.52
N TYR A 37 -4.24 -3.52 -7.53
CA TYR A 37 -5.01 -4.09 -8.64
C TYR A 37 -6.47 -3.68 -8.51
N LYS A 38 -7.06 -3.08 -9.55
CA LYS A 38 -8.46 -2.63 -9.54
C LYS A 38 -9.46 -3.80 -9.59
N THR A 39 -9.03 -4.95 -10.07
CA THR A 39 -9.83 -6.18 -10.14
C THR A 39 -9.62 -7.07 -8.92
N HIS A 40 -9.34 -6.46 -7.76
CA HIS A 40 -9.31 -7.17 -6.48
C HIS A 40 -10.72 -7.59 -6.06
N ASP A 41 -10.80 -8.62 -5.21
CA ASP A 41 -12.07 -9.19 -4.75
C ASP A 41 -12.09 -9.26 -3.22
N ASP A 42 -13.11 -8.65 -2.59
CA ASP A 42 -13.34 -8.68 -1.14
C ASP A 42 -13.54 -10.12 -0.64
N GLY A 43 -14.24 -10.96 -1.40
CA GLY A 43 -14.39 -12.39 -1.11
C GLY A 43 -13.08 -13.20 -1.21
N LEU A 44 -12.01 -12.59 -1.72
CA LEU A 44 -10.66 -13.15 -1.78
C LEU A 44 -9.64 -12.28 -1.03
N TYR A 45 -10.10 -11.48 -0.06
CA TYR A 45 -9.26 -10.64 0.79
C TYR A 45 -8.36 -9.68 -0.02
N GLY A 46 -8.86 -9.15 -1.14
CA GLY A 46 -8.16 -8.20 -1.99
C GLY A 46 -7.25 -8.82 -3.05
N ARG A 47 -7.25 -10.15 -3.17
CA ARG A 47 -6.54 -10.84 -4.25
C ARG A 47 -7.23 -10.55 -5.59
N SER A 48 -6.45 -10.09 -6.57
CA SER A 48 -6.85 -9.98 -7.97
C SER A 48 -6.37 -11.19 -8.76
N GLU A 49 -7.29 -11.87 -9.43
CA GLU A 49 -6.94 -13.01 -10.29
C GLU A 49 -6.34 -12.58 -11.63
N GLY A 50 -6.82 -11.46 -12.17
CA GLY A 50 -6.47 -10.95 -13.50
C GLY A 50 -5.24 -10.04 -13.51
N ARG A 51 -5.06 -9.20 -12.48
CA ARG A 51 -4.00 -8.16 -12.39
C ARG A 51 -3.91 -7.28 -13.63
N ASP A 52 -5.04 -7.10 -14.29
CA ASP A 52 -5.20 -6.52 -15.61
C ASP A 52 -5.29 -4.99 -15.58
N ILE A 53 -5.69 -4.42 -14.45
CA ILE A 53 -5.82 -2.97 -14.26
C ILE A 53 -5.13 -2.58 -12.96
N ILE A 54 -4.17 -1.67 -13.05
CA ILE A 54 -3.49 -1.07 -11.89
C ILE A 54 -4.10 0.31 -11.63
N LEU A 55 -4.45 0.57 -10.37
CA LEU A 55 -4.81 1.88 -9.86
C LEU A 55 -3.61 2.45 -9.11
N SER A 56 -2.98 3.48 -9.69
CA SER A 56 -1.83 4.16 -9.09
C SER A 56 -2.27 5.48 -8.48
N LEU A 57 -2.01 5.68 -7.19
CA LEU A 57 -2.40 6.88 -6.44
C LEU A 57 -1.17 7.67 -6.00
N LYS A 58 -1.28 9.00 -6.09
CA LYS A 58 -0.25 9.92 -5.62
C LYS A 58 -0.55 10.38 -4.21
N GLU A 59 0.50 10.67 -3.44
CA GLU A 59 0.39 11.21 -2.07
C GLU A 59 -0.50 12.46 -2.01
N SER A 60 -0.49 13.30 -3.04
CA SER A 60 -1.30 14.52 -3.10
C SER A 60 -2.82 14.29 -3.00
N VAL A 61 -3.31 13.07 -3.26
CA VAL A 61 -4.74 12.74 -3.19
C VAL A 61 -5.25 12.75 -1.75
N PHE A 62 -4.41 12.37 -0.78
CA PHE A 62 -4.78 12.32 0.64
C PHE A 62 -5.02 13.71 1.24
N LYS A 63 -4.46 14.77 0.65
CA LYS A 63 -4.66 16.16 1.10
C LYS A 63 -6.10 16.65 1.00
N LYS A 64 -6.97 15.93 0.28
CA LYS A 64 -8.35 16.32 -0.01
C LYS A 64 -9.37 15.30 0.47
N SER A 65 -8.92 14.22 1.11
CA SER A 65 -9.80 13.19 1.65
C SER A 65 -10.18 13.50 3.09
N GLU A 66 -11.21 12.80 3.52
CA GLU A 66 -11.63 12.72 4.90
C GLU A 66 -11.45 11.27 5.38
N THR A 67 -10.95 11.12 6.60
CA THR A 67 -10.94 9.81 7.26
C THR A 67 -12.35 9.42 7.63
N LEU A 68 -12.85 8.33 7.06
CA LEU A 68 -14.13 7.73 7.40
C LEU A 68 -13.92 6.37 8.05
N ASN A 69 -14.88 5.95 8.88
CA ASN A 69 -14.88 4.61 9.45
C ASN A 69 -15.45 3.60 8.44
N VAL A 70 -15.04 2.34 8.58
CA VAL A 70 -15.77 1.22 7.99
C VAL A 70 -17.12 1.10 8.71
N LYS A 71 -18.16 0.69 7.99
CA LYS A 71 -19.49 0.48 8.56
C LYS A 71 -19.44 -0.61 9.65
N ASP A 72 -20.21 -0.41 10.72
CA ASP A 72 -20.29 -1.28 11.91
C ASP A 72 -20.17 -2.79 11.60
N ASP A 73 -19.33 -3.48 12.38
CA ASP A 73 -18.94 -4.90 12.31
C ASP A 73 -18.26 -5.41 11.02
N GLU A 74 -18.33 -4.68 9.89
CA GLU A 74 -17.83 -5.11 8.58
C GLU A 74 -16.34 -4.78 8.34
N ASN A 75 -15.57 -4.46 9.39
CA ASN A 75 -14.13 -4.16 9.30
C ASN A 75 -13.41 -5.03 8.27
N PHE A 76 -12.70 -4.41 7.32
CA PHE A 76 -12.21 -5.12 6.14
C PHE A 76 -10.90 -5.86 6.42
N LEU A 77 -10.96 -7.19 6.47
CA LEU A 77 -9.76 -8.03 6.49
C LEU A 77 -9.18 -8.12 5.08
N THR A 78 -7.86 -8.02 4.99
CA THR A 78 -7.13 -8.09 3.72
C THR A 78 -6.09 -9.20 3.79
N ALA A 79 -5.65 -9.71 2.64
CA ALA A 79 -4.52 -10.63 2.55
C ALA A 79 -3.18 -9.90 2.48
N VAL A 80 -3.16 -8.58 2.67
CA VAL A 80 -1.92 -7.82 2.71
C VAL A 80 -1.17 -8.17 3.99
N VAL A 81 0.08 -8.58 3.84
CA VAL A 81 0.95 -9.01 4.92
C VAL A 81 1.74 -7.84 5.48
N LEU A 82 1.93 -7.88 6.80
CA LEU A 82 2.82 -7.02 7.55
C LEU A 82 3.81 -7.86 8.37
N ASP A 83 5.11 -7.54 8.29
CA ASP A 83 6.17 -8.25 9.01
C ASP A 83 5.91 -8.26 10.52
N SER A 84 6.00 -9.45 11.11
CA SER A 84 5.97 -9.68 12.57
C SER A 84 6.82 -8.69 13.38
N LYS A 85 7.97 -8.26 12.87
CA LYS A 85 8.86 -7.30 13.56
C LYS A 85 8.21 -5.92 13.73
N ILE A 86 7.34 -5.52 12.81
CA ILE A 86 6.59 -4.26 12.91
C ILE A 86 5.56 -4.38 14.03
N GLU A 87 4.86 -5.51 14.13
CA GLU A 87 3.95 -5.78 15.25
C GLU A 87 4.70 -5.77 16.59
N GLU A 88 5.82 -6.49 16.69
CA GLU A 88 6.65 -6.53 17.89
C GLU A 88 7.08 -5.12 18.32
N LYS A 89 7.49 -4.29 17.35
CA LYS A 89 7.89 -2.91 17.58
C LYS A 89 6.70 -2.07 18.07
N LEU A 90 5.55 -2.12 17.40
CA LEU A 90 4.34 -1.42 17.82
C LEU A 90 3.90 -1.85 19.23
N SER A 91 3.84 -3.15 19.49
CA SER A 91 3.51 -3.70 20.81
C SER A 91 4.49 -3.26 21.90
N SER A 92 5.79 -3.19 21.59
CA SER A 92 6.79 -2.67 22.53
C SER A 92 6.58 -1.17 22.85
N LEU A 93 6.24 -0.38 21.84
CA LEU A 93 6.02 1.06 21.94
C LEU A 93 4.81 1.40 22.83
N PHE A 94 3.74 0.61 22.71
CA PHE A 94 2.48 0.82 23.43
C PHE A 94 2.36 0.05 24.76
N LYS A 95 3.41 -0.63 25.23
CA LYS A 95 3.36 -1.44 26.47
C LYS A 95 2.83 -0.68 27.69
N ASN A 96 3.16 0.61 27.81
CA ASN A 96 2.74 1.48 28.93
C ASN A 96 2.20 2.83 28.45
N LYS A 97 1.86 2.95 27.18
CA LYS A 97 1.43 4.19 26.55
C LYS A 97 0.22 3.89 25.67
N THR A 98 -0.69 4.83 25.54
CA THR A 98 -1.80 4.77 24.59
C THR A 98 -1.58 5.67 23.38
N THR A 99 -0.62 6.59 23.45
CA THR A 99 -0.32 7.56 22.40
C THR A 99 1.17 7.90 22.38
N ILE A 100 1.71 8.08 21.17
CA ILE A 100 3.10 8.40 20.88
C ILE A 100 3.11 9.46 19.78
N GLN A 101 3.93 10.50 19.95
CA GLN A 101 4.16 11.52 18.93
C GLN A 101 5.61 11.42 18.43
N MET A 102 5.79 11.38 17.12
CA MET A 102 7.08 11.33 16.42
C MET A 102 7.06 12.39 15.31
N GLY A 103 7.53 13.61 15.61
CA GLY A 103 7.43 14.73 14.67
C GLY A 103 5.97 15.08 14.32
N TYR A 104 5.62 15.01 13.04
CA TYR A 104 4.26 15.23 12.52
C TYR A 104 3.34 14.00 12.65
N ILE A 105 3.87 12.90 13.20
CA ILE A 105 3.17 11.62 13.22
C ILE A 105 2.71 11.30 14.62
N LYS A 106 1.41 11.06 14.76
CA LYS A 106 0.77 10.60 15.99
C LYS A 106 0.30 9.17 15.82
N LEU A 107 0.87 8.27 16.62
CA LEU A 107 0.42 6.90 16.75
C LEU A 107 -0.38 6.76 18.04
N SER A 108 -1.56 6.15 17.98
CA SER A 108 -2.32 5.73 19.17
C SER A 108 -2.73 4.27 19.10
N LYS A 109 -2.94 3.68 20.27
CA LYS A 109 -3.49 2.33 20.41
C LYS A 109 -4.63 2.36 21.41
N GLU A 110 -5.78 1.90 20.96
CA GLU A 110 -6.94 1.64 21.82
C GLU A 110 -7.38 0.19 21.61
N ASN A 111 -7.41 -0.59 22.69
CA ASN A 111 -7.56 -2.05 22.62
C ASN A 111 -6.49 -2.67 21.69
N ASN A 112 -6.90 -3.33 20.60
CA ASN A 112 -6.03 -3.92 19.59
C ASN A 112 -6.01 -3.12 18.28
N ILE A 113 -6.54 -1.90 18.28
CA ILE A 113 -6.61 -1.03 17.10
C ILE A 113 -5.52 0.02 17.21
N TYR A 114 -4.68 0.07 16.19
CA TYR A 114 -3.69 1.11 15.99
C TYR A 114 -4.31 2.21 15.14
N THR A 115 -4.05 3.47 15.49
CA THR A 115 -4.42 4.63 14.68
C THR A 115 -3.15 5.39 14.34
N VAL A 116 -3.01 5.74 13.07
CA VAL A 116 -1.91 6.54 12.53
C VAL A 116 -2.51 7.85 12.06
N ASN A 117 -1.91 8.97 12.46
CA ASN A 117 -2.19 10.28 11.86
C ASN A 117 -0.84 10.90 11.48
N ASP A 118 -0.62 11.13 10.20
CA ASP A 118 0.55 11.82 9.66
C ASP A 118 0.14 13.14 9.02
N ASP A 119 0.39 14.23 9.76
CA ASP A 119 0.03 15.58 9.32
C ASP A 119 0.91 16.08 8.16
N ASN A 120 2.06 15.44 7.89
CA ASN A 120 2.95 15.84 6.79
C ASN A 120 2.33 15.48 5.43
N ILE A 121 1.72 14.31 5.34
CA ILE A 121 1.12 13.77 4.10
C ILE A 121 -0.42 13.71 4.15
N PHE A 122 -1.03 14.20 5.23
CA PHE A 122 -2.49 14.21 5.45
C PHE A 122 -3.09 12.80 5.40
N LEU A 123 -2.41 11.83 6.01
CA LEU A 123 -2.83 10.44 6.04
C LEU A 123 -3.31 10.07 7.44
N SER A 124 -4.58 9.66 7.56
CA SER A 124 -5.13 9.16 8.80
C SER A 124 -5.95 7.88 8.58
N PHE A 125 -5.65 6.86 9.37
CA PHE A 125 -6.31 5.56 9.26
C PHE A 125 -6.15 4.76 10.56
N SER A 126 -6.96 3.73 10.69
CA SER A 126 -6.87 2.79 11.80
C SER A 126 -6.96 1.35 11.33
N PHE A 127 -6.16 0.50 11.98
CA PHE A 127 -5.99 -0.90 11.59
C PHE A 127 -5.72 -1.78 12.80
N SER A 128 -5.98 -3.07 12.65
CA SER A 128 -5.53 -4.11 13.56
C SER A 128 -4.78 -5.19 12.79
N LEU A 129 -4.05 -6.00 13.53
CA LEU A 129 -3.20 -7.06 12.99
C LEU A 129 -3.72 -8.41 13.50
N GLU A 130 -3.99 -9.31 12.57
CA GLU A 130 -4.51 -10.63 12.85
C GLU A 130 -3.60 -11.71 12.28
N LYS A 131 -3.65 -12.90 12.87
CA LYS A 131 -3.10 -14.09 12.21
C LYS A 131 -4.02 -14.49 11.05
N PRO A 132 -3.47 -15.06 9.96
CA PRO A 132 -4.28 -15.47 8.83
C PRO A 132 -5.35 -16.46 9.28
N GLN A 133 -6.59 -16.21 8.88
CA GLN A 133 -7.72 -17.08 9.17
C GLN A 133 -7.72 -18.29 8.22
N SER A 134 -8.47 -19.35 8.57
CA SER A 134 -8.44 -20.61 7.82
C SER A 134 -8.91 -20.46 6.38
N ASP A 135 -9.90 -19.60 6.15
CA ASP A 135 -10.42 -19.23 4.84
C ASP A 135 -9.35 -18.59 3.93
N LEU A 136 -8.50 -17.71 4.47
CA LEU A 136 -7.37 -17.14 3.72
C LEU A 136 -6.33 -18.22 3.40
N LEU A 137 -6.03 -19.11 4.34
CA LEU A 137 -5.12 -20.24 4.09
C LEU A 137 -5.68 -21.18 3.01
N GLU A 138 -7.00 -21.42 2.99
CA GLU A 138 -7.66 -22.19 1.93
C GLU A 138 -7.53 -21.53 0.55
N ILE A 139 -7.53 -20.20 0.47
CA ILE A 139 -7.27 -19.47 -0.78
C ILE A 139 -5.84 -19.72 -1.27
N ILE A 140 -4.86 -19.66 -0.37
CA ILE A 140 -3.45 -19.97 -0.68
C ILE A 140 -3.31 -21.42 -1.16
N ASP A 141 -3.96 -22.35 -0.46
CA ASP A 141 -3.99 -23.78 -0.78
C ASP A 141 -4.58 -24.04 -2.15
N LYS A 142 -5.74 -23.45 -2.44
CA LYS A 142 -6.39 -23.59 -3.73
C LYS A 142 -5.56 -22.98 -4.86
N TYR A 143 -4.97 -21.81 -4.65
CA TYR A 143 -4.22 -21.12 -5.70
C TYR A 143 -2.92 -21.86 -6.05
N TYR A 144 -2.16 -22.29 -5.04
CA TYR A 144 -0.88 -22.98 -5.22
C TYR A 144 -0.99 -24.52 -5.20
N MET A 145 -2.18 -25.11 -5.33
CA MET A 145 -2.38 -26.57 -5.25
C MET A 145 -1.48 -27.38 -6.20
N ASN A 146 -1.16 -26.81 -7.36
CA ASN A 146 -0.31 -27.45 -8.38
C ASN A 146 1.19 -27.21 -8.15
N SER A 147 1.56 -26.49 -7.08
CA SER A 147 2.94 -26.27 -6.69
C SER A 147 3.11 -26.34 -5.16
N PRO A 148 3.24 -27.56 -4.60
CA PRO A 148 3.35 -27.78 -3.16
C PRO A 148 4.49 -27.00 -2.49
N MET A 149 5.58 -26.76 -3.23
CA MET A 149 6.70 -25.96 -2.73
C MET A 149 6.29 -24.49 -2.52
N TYR A 150 5.68 -23.85 -3.52
CA TYR A 150 5.22 -22.46 -3.37
C TYR A 150 4.10 -22.35 -2.36
N ASN A 151 3.15 -23.30 -2.37
CA ASN A 151 2.11 -23.37 -1.36
C ASN A 151 2.70 -23.33 0.06
N LYS A 152 3.64 -24.24 0.37
CA LYS A 152 4.28 -24.28 1.69
C LYS A 152 5.01 -22.97 2.01
N ILE A 153 5.77 -22.42 1.08
CA ILE A 153 6.54 -21.18 1.28
C ILE A 153 5.62 -20.00 1.59
N VAL A 154 4.55 -19.85 0.82
CA VAL A 154 3.58 -18.76 1.01
C VAL A 154 2.79 -18.96 2.30
N SER A 155 2.29 -20.18 2.56
CA SER A 155 1.58 -20.47 3.81
C SER A 155 2.46 -20.27 5.05
N ASP A 156 3.73 -20.69 5.02
CA ASP A 156 4.70 -20.46 6.11
C ASP A 156 4.92 -18.95 6.34
N HIS A 157 5.02 -18.17 5.26
CA HIS A 157 5.17 -16.71 5.33
C HIS A 157 3.97 -16.03 5.99
N TYR A 158 2.74 -16.37 5.57
CA TYR A 158 1.51 -15.82 6.17
C TYR A 158 1.38 -16.22 7.64
N ASN A 159 1.70 -17.47 8.00
CA ASN A 159 1.63 -17.93 9.39
C ASN A 159 2.66 -17.24 10.31
N ALA A 160 3.86 -16.95 9.78
CA ALA A 160 4.90 -16.22 10.51
C ALA A 160 4.51 -14.76 10.77
N ASN A 161 3.82 -14.13 9.82
CA ASN A 161 3.50 -12.70 9.83
C ASN A 161 2.06 -12.41 10.25
N TYR A 162 1.60 -11.18 9.99
CA TYR A 162 0.24 -10.73 10.28
C TYR A 162 -0.43 -10.26 9.00
N VAL A 163 -1.76 -10.37 8.96
CA VAL A 163 -2.60 -9.75 7.95
C VAL A 163 -3.30 -8.52 8.52
N ILE A 164 -3.58 -7.57 7.63
CA ILE A 164 -4.09 -6.26 8.01
C ILE A 164 -5.61 -6.24 7.95
N ARG A 165 -6.25 -5.81 9.03
CA ARG A 165 -7.65 -5.40 9.05
C ARG A 165 -7.78 -3.90 9.16
N ILE A 166 -8.54 -3.28 8.28
CA ILE A 166 -8.78 -1.83 8.28
C ILE A 166 -10.09 -1.50 8.99
N HIS A 167 -10.04 -0.50 9.88
CA HIS A 167 -11.15 0.01 10.67
C HIS A 167 -11.58 1.42 10.24
N SER A 168 -10.62 2.23 9.77
CA SER A 168 -10.88 3.51 9.13
C SER A 168 -9.83 3.80 8.07
N ALA A 169 -10.22 4.56 7.05
CA ALA A 169 -9.40 4.88 5.90
C ALA A 169 -9.75 6.27 5.35
N GLU A 170 -8.95 6.75 4.41
CA GLU A 170 -9.22 7.96 3.65
C GLU A 170 -10.16 7.68 2.47
N ASN A 171 -11.22 8.48 2.29
CA ASN A 171 -12.22 8.34 1.21
C ASN A 171 -11.73 8.82 -0.18
N ILE A 172 -10.51 8.46 -0.54
CA ILE A 172 -9.78 8.97 -1.71
C ILE A 172 -10.42 8.65 -3.07
N LEU A 173 -11.23 7.60 -3.15
CA LEU A 173 -11.86 7.17 -4.40
C LEU A 173 -13.25 7.75 -4.57
N ARG A 174 -13.93 8.08 -3.46
CA ARG A 174 -15.33 8.50 -3.41
C ARG A 174 -15.52 9.58 -2.34
N SER A 175 -15.22 10.83 -2.71
CA SER A 175 -15.30 11.98 -1.81
C SER A 175 -16.68 12.21 -1.17
N GLU A 176 -17.74 11.75 -1.83
CA GLU A 176 -19.13 11.87 -1.39
C GLU A 176 -19.60 10.70 -0.50
N ALA A 177 -18.76 9.69 -0.30
CA ALA A 177 -19.08 8.55 0.53
C ALA A 177 -19.23 8.97 2.00
N ARG A 178 -20.07 8.24 2.72
CA ARG A 178 -20.24 8.38 4.19
C ARG A 178 -19.51 7.31 4.98
N GLU A 179 -19.02 6.29 4.28
CA GLU A 179 -18.45 5.06 4.80
C GLU A 179 -17.34 4.62 3.84
N ILE A 180 -16.32 3.96 4.38
CA ILE A 180 -15.23 3.37 3.60
C ILE A 180 -15.70 2.12 2.85
N THR A 181 -15.21 1.95 1.63
CA THR A 181 -15.31 0.71 0.85
C THR A 181 -14.05 -0.12 0.94
N TYR A 182 -14.20 -1.38 0.52
CA TYR A 182 -13.10 -2.32 0.40
C TYR A 182 -11.94 -1.78 -0.45
N ASP A 183 -12.21 -1.09 -1.57
CA ASP A 183 -11.17 -0.49 -2.42
C ASP A 183 -10.27 0.47 -1.62
N GLU A 184 -10.88 1.36 -0.84
CA GLU A 184 -10.17 2.33 0.01
C GLU A 184 -9.41 1.63 1.15
N ALA A 185 -9.98 0.57 1.71
CA ALA A 185 -9.31 -0.27 2.69
C ALA A 185 -8.08 -0.99 2.11
N ILE A 186 -8.18 -1.55 0.90
CA ILE A 186 -7.05 -2.18 0.22
C ILE A 186 -5.94 -1.18 -0.09
N VAL A 187 -6.29 0.07 -0.46
CA VAL A 187 -5.28 1.12 -0.58
C VAL A 187 -4.56 1.34 0.75
N MET A 188 -5.29 1.50 1.87
CA MET A 188 -4.66 1.71 3.18
C MET A 188 -3.80 0.53 3.61
N ALA A 189 -4.31 -0.70 3.44
CA ALA A 189 -3.57 -1.91 3.75
C ALA A 189 -2.28 -2.01 2.93
N THR A 190 -2.32 -1.66 1.65
CA THR A 190 -1.15 -1.69 0.77
C THR A 190 -0.12 -0.62 1.16
N ILE A 191 -0.55 0.59 1.56
CA ILE A 191 0.38 1.63 2.07
C ILE A 191 1.21 1.10 3.23
N ILE A 192 0.59 0.42 4.19
CA ILE A 192 1.30 -0.07 5.38
C ILE A 192 1.95 -1.44 5.19
N GLY A 193 1.48 -2.23 4.23
CA GLY A 193 1.95 -3.58 3.97
C GLY A 193 3.41 -3.66 3.52
N ASP A 194 3.96 -4.86 3.64
CA ASP A 194 5.34 -5.13 3.24
C ASP A 194 5.56 -4.90 1.73
N LYS A 195 6.74 -4.40 1.36
CA LYS A 195 7.16 -4.22 -0.05
C LYS A 195 7.11 -5.47 -0.91
N ASP A 196 7.14 -6.66 -0.31
CA ASP A 196 7.08 -7.93 -1.04
C ASP A 196 5.84 -8.72 -0.60
N GLN A 197 4.81 -8.78 -1.45
CA GLN A 197 3.60 -9.57 -1.16
C GLN A 197 3.65 -10.94 -1.85
N TRP A 198 3.49 -12.00 -1.05
CA TRP A 198 3.81 -13.36 -1.50
C TRP A 198 2.62 -14.09 -2.10
N LEU A 199 1.39 -13.70 -1.74
CA LEU A 199 0.20 -14.21 -2.39
C LEU A 199 0.01 -13.52 -3.73
N TRP A 200 0.07 -14.30 -4.80
CA TRP A 200 -0.16 -13.78 -6.13
C TRP A 200 -1.54 -13.12 -6.28
N GLY A 201 -1.53 -11.89 -6.80
CA GLY A 201 -2.72 -11.08 -6.96
C GLY A 201 -2.91 -10.05 -5.86
N ILE A 202 -2.05 -10.02 -4.84
CA ILE A 202 -1.88 -8.89 -3.94
C ILE A 202 -0.77 -8.00 -4.51
N HIS A 203 -0.97 -6.69 -4.49
CA HIS A 203 0.05 -5.75 -4.95
C HIS A 203 1.07 -5.51 -3.84
N ASP A 204 2.33 -5.33 -4.21
CA ASP A 204 3.40 -4.94 -3.30
C ASP A 204 3.05 -3.67 -2.52
N GLY A 205 3.34 -3.70 -1.22
CA GLY A 205 3.07 -2.60 -0.30
C GLY A 205 4.13 -1.50 -0.33
N SER A 206 3.93 -0.47 0.47
CA SER A 206 4.84 0.70 0.51
C SER A 206 5.83 0.68 1.68
N ASP A 207 5.79 -0.30 2.60
CA ASP A 207 6.59 -0.35 3.86
C ASP A 207 6.43 0.91 4.74
N TYR A 208 5.33 1.68 4.62
CA TYR A 208 5.22 2.99 5.26
C TYR A 208 5.48 2.96 6.78
N LEU A 209 4.93 1.96 7.48
CA LEU A 209 5.16 1.80 8.93
C LEU A 209 6.59 1.38 9.26
N LYS A 210 7.25 0.64 8.39
CA LYS A 210 8.64 0.22 8.59
C LYS A 210 9.59 1.40 8.47
N GLU A 211 9.41 2.22 7.44
CA GLU A 211 10.16 3.47 7.26
C GLU A 211 9.92 4.39 8.47
N LEU A 212 8.68 4.50 8.96
CA LEU A 212 8.35 5.29 10.15
C LEU A 212 9.01 4.80 11.47
N LEU A 213 9.10 3.49 11.66
CA LEU A 213 9.45 2.91 12.98
C LEU A 213 10.92 2.51 13.13
N PHE A 214 11.65 2.42 12.02
CA PHE A 214 13.01 1.91 11.98
C PHE A 214 14.04 2.86 11.35
N ASP A 215 13.61 3.90 10.63
CA ASP A 215 14.49 4.98 10.16
C ASP A 215 14.51 6.20 11.10
#